data_AF-A0A523URH1-F1
#
_entry.id   AF-A0A523URH1-F1
#
_cell.length_a   1.000
_cell.length_b   1.000
_cell.length_c   1.000
_cell.angle_alpha   90.00
_cell.angle_beta   90.00
_cell.angle_gamma   90.00
#
_symmetry.space_group_name_H-M   'P 1'
#
loop_
_entity.id
_entity.type
_entity.pdbx_description
1 polymer ?
#
loop_
_entity_poly.entity_id
_entity_poly.type
_entity_poly.pdbx_seq_one_letter_code
_entity_poly.pdbx_strand_id
1 'polypeptide(L)'
;MKRRFGQPNTERLIFVILMMLGAIGIFVGWKFFWFLTDDAYIAFRYVSNSLLRYGYVWNPPPFQPVEGYTSFLWVVLLDLVWRTTGQEPPQSANFISLIFSYATLVLTAVMIMKIRWRNPLKKWRIAFVVLLLVYLLLNRTFLAWTSSGLETAMFNCFLILWVFALFFVRSPALRVGSASLVSAALALTRPDGLLFCAVMLVIAFIEFFGAPDRRGARKLLSYGLLPLFIVVAHQVWRLSFYGEWLPNTYYAKVIGAWPKSGVLYALSFTLEYGLWFAAGIICWAFVRIMPRMKIWAGLFSARGGRVQVLKEPLVAYRVQFLAIAVILGHLGYYTFVVGGDHFEYRVYNQLIPLSFLAVLWSLSKLKPRPVVALSLMLGFVLLSMPVQWTHWVLTKDLNTREETHIMIASISPTWPAPFRPYAELFDRAQSWLIQHHVGMRHQEHKIFWQTQVRDYPSRADGMRIPRAGFPVYAVYCVGVPSWTLPNVNIIDMFGLNDYMIARGPTPEGRSRMMAHSRRPPDGYAESYRPNVTMIAGDPRVAERHPELTADEIARIEASWRERLKKIEQMDAGGSK
;
A
#
# COMPACT_ATOMS: atom_id res chain seq x y z
N MET A 1 -13.83 13.30 -54.94
CA MET A 1 -13.14 12.39 -53.99
C MET A 1 -11.92 13.11 -53.42
N LYS A 2 -12.08 13.95 -52.38
CA LYS A 2 -10.96 14.58 -51.64
C LYS A 2 -11.03 14.07 -50.20
N ARG A 3 -10.19 13.09 -49.87
CA ARG A 3 -9.96 12.62 -48.50
C ARG A 3 -9.44 13.82 -47.69
N ARG A 4 -10.28 14.38 -46.81
CA ARG A 4 -9.80 15.24 -45.72
C ARG A 4 -8.90 14.38 -44.84
N PHE A 5 -7.58 14.54 -44.99
CA PHE A 5 -6.64 14.10 -43.97
C PHE A 5 -7.05 14.76 -42.66
N GLY A 6 -7.56 13.95 -41.73
CA GLY A 6 -8.16 14.42 -40.48
C GLY A 6 -7.10 15.08 -39.61
N GLN A 7 -7.20 16.40 -39.45
CA GLN A 7 -6.41 17.11 -38.43
C GLN A 7 -6.65 16.43 -37.07
N PRO A 8 -5.59 16.16 -36.29
CA PRO A 8 -5.76 15.75 -34.90
C PRO A 8 -6.63 16.79 -34.20
N ASN A 9 -7.69 16.33 -33.53
CA ASN A 9 -8.52 17.20 -32.69
C ASN A 9 -7.60 17.89 -31.68
N THR A 10 -7.44 19.23 -31.76
CA THR A 10 -6.44 20.02 -31.00
C THR A 10 -6.42 19.66 -29.52
N GLU A 11 -7.58 19.36 -28.93
CA GLU A 11 -7.71 18.92 -27.54
C GLU A 11 -6.98 17.59 -27.25
N ARG A 12 -7.04 16.62 -28.17
CA ARG A 12 -6.31 15.34 -28.05
C ARG A 12 -4.81 15.56 -28.11
N LEU A 13 -4.34 16.43 -29.00
CA LEU A 13 -2.93 16.76 -29.10
C LEU A 13 -2.43 17.42 -27.80
N ILE A 14 -3.17 18.41 -27.28
CA ILE A 14 -2.85 19.04 -25.99
C ILE A 14 -2.83 18.00 -24.86
N PHE A 15 -3.82 17.11 -24.80
CA PHE A 15 -3.86 16.05 -23.79
C PHE A 15 -2.63 15.14 -23.85
N VAL A 16 -2.22 14.71 -25.04
CA VAL A 16 -1.03 13.87 -25.23
C VAL A 16 0.23 14.61 -24.80
N ILE A 17 0.39 15.89 -25.19
CA ILE A 17 1.51 16.74 -24.75
C ILE A 17 1.54 16.84 -23.22
N LEU A 18 0.40 17.08 -22.57
CA LEU A 18 0.31 17.14 -21.11
C LEU A 18 0.69 15.80 -20.46
N MET A 19 0.30 14.65 -21.04
CA MET A 19 0.71 13.34 -20.52
C MET A 19 2.21 13.10 -20.69
N MET A 20 2.82 13.54 -21.80
CA MET A 20 4.28 13.47 -21.98
C MET A 20 5.01 14.35 -20.96
N LEU A 21 4.57 15.60 -20.78
CA LEU A 21 5.12 16.50 -19.77
C LEU A 21 4.94 15.95 -18.35
N GLY A 22 3.77 15.39 -18.05
CA GLY A 22 3.50 14.72 -16.78
C GLY A 22 4.40 13.50 -16.56
N ALA A 23 4.66 12.70 -17.59
CA ALA A 23 5.57 11.57 -17.51
C ALA A 23 7.03 11.99 -17.27
N ILE A 24 7.49 13.06 -17.93
CA ILE A 24 8.80 13.66 -17.67
C ILE A 24 8.86 14.19 -16.24
N GLY A 25 7.84 14.92 -15.79
CA GLY A 25 7.76 15.43 -14.42
C GLY A 25 7.80 14.33 -13.37
N ILE A 26 7.04 13.24 -13.56
CA ILE A 26 7.08 12.08 -12.67
C ILE A 26 8.45 11.42 -12.71
N PHE A 27 9.11 11.33 -13.87
CA PHE A 27 10.48 10.78 -13.96
C PHE A 27 11.47 11.61 -13.12
N VAL A 28 11.41 12.94 -13.24
CA VAL A 28 12.25 13.86 -12.46
C VAL A 28 11.95 13.72 -10.97
N GLY A 29 10.67 13.69 -10.58
CA GLY A 29 10.27 13.48 -9.19
C GLY A 29 10.69 12.12 -8.64
N TRP A 30 10.57 11.06 -9.44
CA TRP A 30 11.02 9.71 -9.12
C TRP A 30 12.53 9.67 -8.88
N LYS A 31 13.33 10.36 -9.71
CA LYS A 31 14.78 10.52 -9.49
C LYS A 31 15.08 11.30 -8.22
N PHE A 32 14.33 12.37 -7.98
CA PHE A 32 14.56 13.28 -6.85
C PHE A 32 14.28 12.62 -5.49
N PHE A 33 13.20 11.83 -5.40
CA PHE A 33 12.82 11.10 -4.20
C PHE A 33 13.22 9.62 -4.24
N TRP A 34 14.12 9.23 -5.15
CA TRP A 34 14.49 7.85 -5.36
C TRP A 34 15.04 7.22 -4.08
N PHE A 35 14.48 6.06 -3.70
CA PHE A 35 15.01 5.22 -2.64
C PHE A 35 14.51 3.77 -2.78
N LEU A 36 15.19 2.85 -2.10
CA LEU A 36 14.64 1.55 -1.72
C LEU A 36 14.48 1.54 -0.20
N THR A 37 13.50 0.81 0.30
CA THR A 37 13.39 0.53 1.73
C THR A 37 14.13 -0.76 2.06
N ASP A 38 14.64 -0.88 3.29
CA ASP A 38 15.16 -2.16 3.81
C ASP A 38 14.09 -3.27 3.68
N ASP A 39 12.82 -2.99 4.02
CA ASP A 39 11.71 -3.94 3.89
C ASP A 39 11.53 -4.51 2.46
N ALA A 40 11.90 -3.79 1.40
CA ALA A 40 11.77 -4.32 0.03
C ALA A 40 12.65 -5.56 -0.18
N TYR A 41 13.77 -5.63 0.53
CA TYR A 41 14.71 -6.74 0.44
C TYR A 41 14.16 -8.03 1.07
N ILE A 42 13.11 -7.95 1.91
CA ILE A 42 12.37 -9.13 2.35
C ILE A 42 11.79 -9.83 1.13
N ALA A 43 11.02 -9.12 0.30
CA ALA A 43 10.46 -9.67 -0.94
C ALA A 43 11.57 -10.19 -1.86
N PHE A 44 12.68 -9.47 -1.96
CA PHE A 44 13.81 -9.87 -2.80
C PHE A 44 14.44 -11.19 -2.34
N ARG A 45 14.50 -11.46 -1.04
CA ARG A 45 14.94 -12.76 -0.52
C ARG A 45 14.01 -13.90 -0.94
N TYR A 46 12.69 -13.73 -0.86
CA TYR A 46 11.76 -14.76 -1.34
C TYR A 46 11.97 -15.06 -2.83
N VAL A 47 12.19 -14.02 -3.64
CA VAL A 47 12.53 -14.19 -5.06
C VAL A 47 13.86 -14.92 -5.24
N SER A 48 14.90 -14.54 -4.48
CA SER A 48 16.21 -15.20 -4.51
C SER A 48 16.09 -16.69 -4.17
N ASN A 49 15.33 -17.04 -3.13
CA ASN A 49 15.12 -18.44 -2.73
C ASN A 49 14.32 -19.23 -3.79
N SER A 50 13.35 -18.60 -4.46
CA SER A 50 12.65 -19.19 -5.61
C SER A 50 13.62 -19.52 -6.76
N LEU A 51 14.53 -18.59 -7.10
CA LEU A 51 15.54 -18.81 -8.14
C LEU A 51 16.56 -19.89 -7.77
N LEU A 52 16.92 -19.98 -6.49
CA LEU A 52 17.75 -21.05 -5.94
C LEU A 52 16.99 -22.37 -5.76
N ARG A 53 15.74 -22.46 -6.25
CA ARG A 53 14.87 -23.65 -6.25
C ARG A 53 14.40 -24.13 -4.88
N TYR A 54 14.36 -23.24 -3.89
CA TYR A 54 13.78 -23.51 -2.56
C TYR A 54 12.29 -23.13 -2.46
N GLY A 55 11.76 -22.43 -3.46
CA GLY A 55 10.41 -21.86 -3.44
C GLY A 55 10.33 -20.53 -2.70
N TYR A 56 9.12 -20.02 -2.49
CA TYR A 56 8.89 -18.77 -1.76
C TYR A 56 8.98 -18.97 -0.25
N VAL A 57 10.20 -19.19 0.25
CA VAL A 57 10.50 -19.38 1.68
C VAL A 57 11.42 -18.29 2.20
N TRP A 58 11.34 -17.99 3.52
CA TRP A 58 12.28 -17.09 4.18
C TRP A 58 13.64 -17.73 4.40
N ASN A 59 13.67 -18.82 5.17
CA ASN A 59 14.82 -19.69 5.35
C ASN A 59 14.58 -20.97 4.55
N PRO A 60 15.53 -21.39 3.69
CA PRO A 60 15.44 -22.65 2.97
C PRO A 60 15.34 -23.88 3.91
N PRO A 61 14.94 -25.06 3.40
CA PRO A 61 14.90 -26.29 4.19
C PRO A 61 16.21 -26.54 4.97
N PRO A 62 16.15 -27.02 6.21
CA PRO A 62 15.06 -27.75 6.85
C PRO A 62 14.08 -26.86 7.66
N PHE A 63 14.24 -25.54 7.64
CA PHE A 63 13.32 -24.62 8.31
C PHE A 63 11.92 -24.73 7.71
N GLN A 64 10.89 -24.60 8.55
CA GLN A 64 9.52 -24.58 8.08
C GLN A 64 9.23 -23.29 7.28
N PRO A 65 8.46 -23.36 6.18
CA PRO A 65 8.07 -22.17 5.42
C PRO A 65 7.33 -21.14 6.29
N VAL A 66 7.74 -19.87 6.18
CA VAL A 66 7.07 -18.73 6.80
C VAL A 66 6.75 -17.70 5.71
N GLU A 67 5.51 -17.18 5.69
CA GLU A 67 5.08 -16.11 4.77
C GLU A 67 5.28 -14.73 5.42
N GLY A 68 6.48 -14.17 5.28
CA GLY A 68 6.85 -12.86 5.80
C GLY A 68 6.67 -11.69 4.82
N TYR A 69 6.15 -11.94 3.61
CA TYR A 69 5.64 -10.91 2.72
C TYR A 69 4.11 -10.81 2.80
N THR A 70 3.55 -9.67 2.42
CA THR A 70 2.10 -9.48 2.26
C THR A 70 1.69 -9.18 0.82
N SER A 71 2.65 -9.26 -0.11
CA SER A 71 2.49 -8.81 -1.49
C SER A 71 2.85 -9.90 -2.49
N PHE A 72 2.06 -10.98 -2.49
CA PHE A 72 2.27 -12.14 -3.35
C PHE A 72 2.42 -11.77 -4.84
N LEU A 73 1.51 -10.96 -5.38
CA LEU A 73 1.58 -10.55 -6.79
C LEU A 73 2.85 -9.75 -7.10
N TRP A 74 3.38 -9.00 -6.12
CA TRP A 74 4.62 -8.25 -6.27
C TRP A 74 5.83 -9.18 -6.29
N VAL A 75 5.89 -10.14 -5.38
CA VAL A 75 6.93 -11.19 -5.33
C VAL A 75 6.96 -11.97 -6.65
N VAL A 76 5.80 -12.42 -7.13
CA VAL A 76 5.68 -13.16 -8.40
C VAL A 76 6.14 -12.30 -9.60
N LEU A 77 5.78 -11.02 -9.62
CA LEU A 77 6.19 -10.10 -10.68
C LEU A 77 7.72 -9.91 -10.70
N LEU A 78 8.33 -9.69 -9.54
CA LEU A 78 9.79 -9.55 -9.43
C LEU A 78 10.52 -10.84 -9.80
N ASP A 79 10.00 -12.00 -9.39
CA ASP A 79 10.53 -13.31 -9.78
C ASP A 79 10.47 -13.53 -11.29
N LEU A 80 9.33 -13.22 -11.91
CA LEU A 80 9.19 -13.31 -13.36
C LEU A 80 10.16 -12.38 -14.10
N VAL A 81 10.32 -11.13 -13.63
CA VAL A 81 11.23 -10.16 -14.24
C VAL A 81 12.68 -10.65 -14.14
N TRP A 82 13.12 -11.13 -12.97
CA TRP A 82 14.48 -11.64 -12.83
C TRP A 82 14.72 -12.88 -13.69
N ARG A 83 13.78 -13.83 -13.73
CA ARG A 83 13.89 -15.04 -14.57
C ARG A 83 13.94 -14.75 -16.07
N THR A 84 13.22 -13.74 -16.54
CA THR A 84 13.09 -13.44 -17.98
C THR A 84 14.12 -12.44 -18.50
N THR A 85 14.59 -11.53 -17.66
CA THR A 85 15.49 -10.43 -18.08
C THR A 85 16.89 -10.52 -17.46
N GLY A 86 17.08 -11.34 -16.43
CA GLY A 86 18.31 -11.38 -15.64
C GLY A 86 18.50 -10.20 -14.68
N GLN A 87 17.59 -9.21 -14.69
CA GLN A 87 17.69 -8.03 -13.83
C GLN A 87 17.22 -8.34 -12.41
N GLU A 88 18.11 -8.18 -11.43
CA GLU A 88 17.81 -8.47 -10.03
C GLU A 88 16.76 -7.48 -9.46
N PRO A 89 15.96 -7.88 -8.46
CA PRO A 89 14.93 -7.03 -7.86
C PRO A 89 15.41 -5.65 -7.38
N PRO A 90 16.58 -5.47 -6.73
CA PRO A 90 17.08 -4.14 -6.38
C PRO A 90 17.25 -3.20 -7.59
N GLN A 91 17.51 -3.76 -8.77
CA GLN A 91 17.72 -3.00 -10.01
C GLN A 91 16.41 -2.71 -10.74
N SER A 92 15.44 -3.62 -10.69
CA SER A 92 14.20 -3.56 -11.48
C SER A 92 12.99 -3.01 -10.72
N ALA A 93 12.89 -3.23 -9.41
CA ALA A 93 11.69 -2.94 -8.62
C ALA A 93 11.20 -1.49 -8.77
N ASN A 94 12.10 -0.51 -8.68
CA ASN A 94 11.74 0.90 -8.78
C ASN A 94 11.32 1.32 -10.21
N PHE A 95 11.80 0.66 -11.26
CA PHE A 95 11.32 0.91 -12.63
C PHE A 95 9.92 0.35 -12.83
N ILE A 96 9.63 -0.82 -12.25
CA ILE A 96 8.28 -1.40 -12.27
C ILE A 96 7.31 -0.47 -11.53
N SER A 97 7.69 0.03 -10.35
CA SER A 97 6.88 1.02 -9.60
C SER A 97 6.62 2.28 -10.43
N LEU A 98 7.63 2.79 -11.14
CA LEU A 98 7.49 3.94 -12.03
C LEU A 98 6.47 3.71 -13.17
N ILE A 99 6.46 2.51 -13.78
CA ILE A 99 5.47 2.14 -14.80
C ILE A 99 4.04 2.22 -14.24
N PHE A 100 3.81 1.68 -13.04
CA PHE A 100 2.50 1.77 -12.36
C PHE A 100 2.13 3.21 -11.99
N SER A 101 3.11 4.05 -11.64
CA SER A 101 2.89 5.48 -11.40
C SER A 101 2.48 6.24 -12.67
N TYR A 102 3.08 5.94 -13.83
CA TYR A 102 2.63 6.48 -15.11
C TYR A 102 1.22 6.05 -15.46
N ALA A 103 0.90 4.77 -15.26
CA ALA A 103 -0.45 4.27 -15.47
C ALA A 103 -1.46 4.98 -14.54
N THR A 104 -1.10 5.22 -13.29
CA THR A 104 -1.91 5.97 -12.32
C THR A 104 -2.19 7.40 -12.79
N LEU A 105 -1.17 8.11 -13.29
CA LEU A 105 -1.32 9.45 -13.86
C LEU A 105 -2.29 9.44 -15.05
N VAL A 106 -2.06 8.56 -16.03
CA VAL A 106 -2.86 8.47 -17.24
C VAL A 106 -4.31 8.13 -16.91
N LEU A 107 -4.54 7.13 -16.04
CA LEU A 107 -5.88 6.75 -15.60
C LEU A 107 -6.61 7.92 -14.94
N THR A 108 -5.96 8.63 -14.02
CA THR A 108 -6.54 9.79 -13.32
C THR A 108 -6.89 10.91 -14.30
N ALA A 109 -6.00 11.23 -15.24
CA ALA A 109 -6.25 12.24 -16.27
C ALA A 109 -7.37 11.83 -17.22
N VAL A 110 -7.44 10.56 -17.64
CA VAL A 110 -8.53 10.02 -18.47
C VAL A 110 -9.87 10.10 -17.72
N MET A 111 -9.90 9.84 -16.41
CA MET A 111 -11.11 9.99 -15.60
C MET A 111 -11.64 11.42 -15.67
N ILE A 112 -10.78 12.44 -15.55
CA ILE A 112 -11.17 13.86 -15.72
C ILE A 112 -11.85 14.09 -17.08
N MET A 113 -11.28 13.53 -18.15
CA MET A 113 -11.81 13.69 -19.50
C MET A 113 -13.17 12.98 -19.69
N LYS A 114 -13.41 11.90 -18.93
CA LYS A 114 -14.64 11.10 -18.97
C LYS A 114 -15.71 11.52 -17.98
N ILE A 115 -15.44 12.43 -17.04
CA ILE A 115 -16.47 12.99 -16.15
C ILE A 115 -17.66 13.48 -16.97
N ARG A 116 -18.87 13.21 -16.50
CA ARG A 116 -20.10 13.68 -17.15
C ARG A 116 -20.32 15.17 -16.87
N TRP A 117 -19.63 16.02 -17.63
CA TRP A 117 -19.78 17.46 -17.56
C TRP A 117 -21.17 17.90 -18.03
N ARG A 118 -21.99 18.45 -17.12
CA ARG A 118 -23.33 19.00 -17.38
C ARG A 118 -23.38 20.51 -17.12
N ASN A 119 -22.24 21.18 -17.27
CA ASN A 119 -22.04 22.57 -16.90
C ASN A 119 -20.96 23.22 -17.81
N PRO A 120 -20.78 24.56 -17.74
CA PRO A 120 -19.77 25.26 -18.54
C PRO A 120 -18.33 24.81 -18.28
N LEU A 121 -18.06 24.08 -17.17
CA LEU A 121 -16.73 23.57 -16.84
C LEU A 121 -16.20 22.56 -17.86
N LYS A 122 -17.06 21.95 -18.70
CA LYS A 122 -16.62 21.04 -19.78
C LYS A 122 -15.53 21.66 -20.65
N LYS A 123 -15.64 22.96 -20.97
CA LYS A 123 -14.67 23.69 -21.82
C LYS A 123 -13.31 23.84 -21.13
N TRP A 124 -13.27 23.73 -19.80
CA TRP A 124 -12.09 23.91 -18.95
C TRP A 124 -11.49 22.59 -18.46
N ARG A 125 -11.95 21.43 -18.96
CA ARG A 125 -11.45 20.11 -18.52
C ARG A 125 -9.93 19.96 -18.67
N ILE A 126 -9.33 20.56 -19.70
CA ILE A 126 -7.88 20.57 -19.90
C ILE A 126 -7.17 21.37 -18.81
N ALA A 127 -7.73 22.50 -18.37
CA ALA A 127 -7.18 23.27 -17.25
C ALA A 127 -7.17 22.44 -15.96
N PHE A 128 -8.20 21.61 -15.73
CA PHE A 128 -8.19 20.67 -14.59
C PHE A 128 -7.16 19.54 -14.74
N VAL A 129 -6.83 19.11 -15.97
CA VAL A 129 -5.70 18.19 -16.20
C VAL A 129 -4.38 18.89 -15.87
N VAL A 130 -4.19 20.16 -16.25
CA VAL A 130 -2.99 20.92 -15.86
C VAL A 130 -2.89 21.04 -14.34
N LEU A 131 -3.99 21.39 -13.65
CA LEU A 131 -4.02 21.44 -12.18
C LEU A 131 -3.76 20.08 -11.54
N LEU A 132 -4.21 18.97 -12.15
CA LEU A 132 -3.87 17.62 -11.69
C LEU A 132 -2.36 17.38 -11.78
N LEU A 133 -1.73 17.76 -12.90
CA LEU A 133 -0.28 17.61 -13.05
C LEU A 133 0.46 18.41 -11.99
N VAL A 134 0.10 19.68 -11.79
CA VAL A 134 0.70 20.52 -10.73
C VAL A 134 0.51 19.86 -9.36
N TYR A 135 -0.70 19.38 -9.06
CA TYR A 135 -0.99 18.73 -7.79
C TYR A 135 -0.14 17.48 -7.55
N LEU A 136 -0.07 16.55 -8.51
CA LEU A 136 0.70 15.31 -8.36
C LEU A 136 2.21 15.55 -8.40
N LEU A 137 2.70 16.43 -9.27
CA LEU A 137 4.14 16.72 -9.42
C LEU A 137 4.71 17.56 -8.27
N LEU A 138 3.86 18.20 -7.47
CA LEU A 138 4.25 18.92 -6.26
C LEU A 138 3.84 18.20 -4.97
N ASN A 139 3.37 16.96 -5.08
CA ASN A 139 3.03 16.13 -3.93
C ASN A 139 4.14 15.14 -3.60
N ARG A 140 4.82 15.37 -2.49
CA ARG A 140 5.99 14.63 -2.00
C ARG A 140 5.67 13.16 -1.73
N THR A 141 4.58 12.85 -1.02
CA THR A 141 4.20 11.44 -0.77
C THR A 141 3.89 10.71 -2.07
N PHE A 142 3.15 11.33 -3.00
CA PHE A 142 2.89 10.72 -4.29
C PHE A 142 4.20 10.37 -5.02
N LEU A 143 5.12 11.34 -5.11
CA LEU A 143 6.40 11.16 -5.79
C LEU A 143 7.34 10.18 -5.07
N ALA A 144 7.44 10.25 -3.74
CA ALA A 144 8.27 9.35 -2.95
C ALA A 144 7.86 7.90 -3.21
N TRP A 145 6.56 7.59 -3.15
CA TRP A 145 6.02 6.24 -3.38
C TRP A 145 5.96 5.79 -4.85
N THR A 146 6.48 6.60 -5.78
CA THR A 146 6.85 6.09 -7.12
C THR A 146 8.13 5.24 -7.08
N SER A 147 8.85 5.29 -5.97
CA SER A 147 9.99 4.45 -5.62
C SER A 147 9.83 3.92 -4.19
N SER A 148 10.49 2.82 -3.85
CA SER A 148 10.62 2.22 -2.50
C SER A 148 11.03 0.75 -2.62
N GLY A 149 10.86 0.13 -3.78
CA GLY A 149 10.98 -1.31 -3.99
C GLY A 149 9.77 -2.12 -3.52
N LEU A 150 8.75 -1.45 -2.97
CA LEU A 150 7.52 -2.06 -2.46
C LEU A 150 6.38 -2.00 -3.49
N GLU A 151 5.33 -2.77 -3.23
CA GLU A 151 4.15 -2.91 -4.08
C GLU A 151 3.24 -1.66 -4.14
N THR A 152 3.57 -0.61 -3.38
CA THR A 152 2.72 0.58 -3.17
C THR A 152 2.20 1.18 -4.47
N ALA A 153 3.07 1.41 -5.45
CA ALA A 153 2.68 1.99 -6.73
C ALA A 153 1.71 1.08 -7.51
N MET A 154 1.94 -0.23 -7.47
CA MET A 154 1.08 -1.24 -8.09
C MET A 154 -0.31 -1.26 -7.44
N PHE A 155 -0.38 -1.27 -6.10
CA PHE A 155 -1.65 -1.22 -5.38
C PHE A 155 -2.43 0.05 -5.70
N ASN A 156 -1.77 1.22 -5.69
CA ASN A 156 -2.41 2.49 -6.03
C ASN A 156 -2.97 2.47 -7.46
N CYS A 157 -2.19 1.96 -8.43
CA CYS A 157 -2.62 1.86 -9.81
C CYS A 157 -3.87 0.98 -9.95
N PHE A 158 -3.87 -0.22 -9.34
CA PHE A 158 -5.02 -1.10 -9.38
C PHE A 158 -6.24 -0.49 -8.69
N LEU A 159 -6.07 0.25 -7.61
CA LEU A 159 -7.19 0.91 -6.94
C LEU A 159 -7.81 2.00 -7.83
N ILE A 160 -6.98 2.83 -8.48
CA ILE A 160 -7.46 3.82 -9.46
C ILE A 160 -8.13 3.14 -10.66
N LEU A 161 -7.57 2.03 -11.15
CA LEU A 161 -8.17 1.24 -12.22
C LEU A 161 -9.51 0.62 -11.82
N TRP A 162 -9.65 0.18 -10.56
CA TRP A 162 -10.88 -0.35 -10.00
C TRP A 162 -11.97 0.74 -9.93
N VAL A 163 -11.62 1.93 -9.44
CA VAL A 163 -12.53 3.10 -9.47
C VAL A 163 -12.90 3.45 -10.91
N PHE A 164 -11.93 3.43 -11.84
CA PHE A 164 -12.20 3.67 -13.25
C PHE A 164 -13.22 2.67 -13.82
N ALA A 165 -13.05 1.38 -13.53
CA ALA A 165 -13.96 0.33 -13.96
C ALA A 165 -15.39 0.59 -13.46
N LEU A 166 -15.57 0.86 -12.17
CA LEU A 166 -16.90 1.06 -11.58
C LEU A 166 -17.59 2.35 -12.03
N PHE A 167 -16.84 3.43 -12.26
CA PHE A 167 -17.43 4.75 -12.56
C PHE A 167 -17.63 5.02 -14.06
N PHE A 168 -16.79 4.43 -14.92
CA PHE A 168 -16.72 4.83 -16.33
C PHE A 168 -17.00 3.70 -17.32
N VAL A 169 -16.98 2.42 -16.91
CA VAL A 169 -17.40 1.31 -17.78
C VAL A 169 -18.93 1.20 -17.76
N ARG A 170 -19.53 1.35 -18.95
CA ARG A 170 -20.99 1.40 -19.10
C ARG A 170 -21.64 0.03 -19.06
N SER A 171 -21.07 -0.93 -19.79
CA SER A 171 -21.59 -2.30 -19.84
C SER A 171 -21.50 -2.95 -18.45
N PRO A 172 -22.62 -3.37 -17.84
CA PRO A 172 -22.62 -4.00 -16.51
C PRO A 172 -21.71 -5.23 -16.45
N ALA A 173 -21.78 -6.10 -17.45
CA ALA A 173 -20.98 -7.32 -17.50
C ALA A 173 -19.47 -7.02 -17.55
N LEU A 174 -19.05 -6.06 -18.38
CA LEU A 174 -17.63 -5.66 -18.45
C LEU A 174 -17.20 -4.90 -17.19
N ARG A 175 -18.07 -4.06 -16.62
CA ARG A 175 -17.82 -3.33 -15.36
C ARG A 175 -17.56 -4.32 -14.23
N VAL A 176 -18.47 -5.27 -14.01
CA VAL A 176 -18.34 -6.30 -12.97
C VAL A 176 -17.13 -7.18 -13.23
N GLY A 177 -16.93 -7.66 -14.47
CA GLY A 177 -15.78 -8.50 -14.81
C GLY A 177 -14.43 -7.84 -14.59
N SER A 178 -14.25 -6.64 -15.14
CA SER A 178 -13.00 -5.88 -14.98
C SER A 178 -12.77 -5.46 -13.53
N ALA A 179 -13.79 -4.96 -12.83
CA ALA A 179 -13.64 -4.57 -11.42
C ALA A 179 -13.37 -5.77 -10.51
N SER A 180 -13.97 -6.94 -10.78
CA SER A 180 -13.70 -8.17 -10.00
C SER A 180 -12.27 -8.66 -10.22
N LEU A 181 -11.79 -8.66 -11.48
CA LEU A 181 -10.41 -9.01 -11.80
C LEU A 181 -9.41 -8.07 -11.13
N VAL A 182 -9.66 -6.76 -11.20
CA VAL A 182 -8.78 -5.77 -10.57
C VAL A 182 -8.85 -5.87 -9.04
N SER A 183 -10.02 -6.21 -8.45
CA SER A 183 -10.12 -6.46 -7.01
C SER A 183 -9.37 -7.71 -6.55
N ALA A 184 -9.32 -8.76 -7.39
CA ALA A 184 -8.50 -9.92 -7.13
C ALA A 184 -7.00 -9.56 -7.19
N ALA A 185 -6.59 -8.76 -8.19
CA ALA A 185 -5.22 -8.25 -8.25
C ALA A 185 -4.86 -7.39 -7.02
N LEU A 186 -5.79 -6.55 -6.53
CA LEU A 186 -5.61 -5.81 -5.27
C LEU A 186 -5.39 -6.76 -4.08
N ALA A 187 -6.22 -7.80 -3.93
CA ALA A 187 -6.12 -8.78 -2.85
C ALA A 187 -4.82 -9.59 -2.87
N LEU A 188 -4.29 -9.91 -4.05
CA LEU A 188 -2.99 -10.57 -4.20
C LEU A 188 -1.81 -9.60 -4.03
N THR A 189 -2.04 -8.30 -4.24
CA THR A 189 -1.02 -7.26 -4.00
C THR A 189 -0.90 -6.95 -2.53
N ARG A 190 -2.02 -6.86 -1.79
CA ARG A 190 -2.04 -6.66 -0.34
C ARG A 190 -3.31 -7.27 0.28
N PRO A 191 -3.27 -7.76 1.54
CA PRO A 191 -4.41 -8.44 2.16
C PRO A 191 -5.64 -7.54 2.36
N ASP A 192 -5.45 -6.23 2.52
CA ASP A 192 -6.53 -5.24 2.59
C ASP A 192 -7.28 -5.08 1.25
N GLY A 193 -6.74 -5.60 0.16
CA GLY A 193 -7.45 -5.79 -1.11
C GLY A 193 -8.65 -6.73 -1.03
N LEU A 194 -8.72 -7.61 -0.02
CA LEU A 194 -9.86 -8.52 0.22
C LEU A 194 -11.16 -7.76 0.47
N LEU A 195 -11.09 -6.56 1.05
CA LEU A 195 -12.24 -5.69 1.26
C LEU A 195 -12.92 -5.32 -0.09
N PHE A 196 -12.12 -5.12 -1.14
CA PHE A 196 -12.62 -4.81 -2.47
C PHE A 196 -13.25 -6.03 -3.14
N CYS A 197 -12.71 -7.23 -2.90
CA CYS A 197 -13.33 -8.48 -3.34
C CYS A 197 -14.72 -8.68 -2.71
N ALA A 198 -14.83 -8.44 -1.40
CA ALA A 198 -16.08 -8.57 -0.67
C ALA A 198 -17.18 -7.64 -1.22
N VAL A 199 -16.87 -6.36 -1.47
CA VAL A 199 -17.86 -5.45 -2.06
C VAL A 199 -18.18 -5.81 -3.52
N MET A 200 -17.26 -6.42 -4.25
CA MET A 200 -17.54 -6.89 -5.61
C MET A 200 -18.56 -8.03 -5.64
N LEU A 201 -18.61 -8.90 -4.62
CA LEU A 201 -19.69 -9.88 -4.49
C LEU A 201 -21.05 -9.19 -4.35
N VAL A 202 -21.12 -8.15 -3.52
CA VAL A 202 -22.35 -7.36 -3.32
C VAL A 202 -22.75 -6.62 -4.60
N ILE A 203 -21.80 -5.98 -5.28
CA ILE A 203 -22.04 -5.28 -6.55
C ILE A 203 -22.50 -6.27 -7.64
N ALA A 204 -21.84 -7.43 -7.77
CA ALA A 204 -22.22 -8.46 -8.71
C ALA A 204 -23.64 -8.96 -8.44
N PHE A 205 -24.02 -9.13 -7.18
CA PHE A 205 -25.39 -9.48 -6.78
C PHE A 205 -26.39 -8.39 -7.17
N ILE A 206 -26.13 -7.12 -6.83
CA ILE A 206 -27.02 -5.99 -7.18
C ILE A 206 -27.24 -5.91 -8.71
N GLU A 207 -26.17 -6.04 -9.49
CA GLU A 207 -26.23 -6.00 -10.95
C GLU A 207 -26.92 -7.24 -11.53
N PHE A 208 -26.74 -8.41 -10.91
CA PHE A 208 -27.41 -9.65 -11.29
C PHE A 208 -28.93 -9.54 -11.17
N PHE A 209 -29.45 -9.02 -10.06
CA PHE A 209 -30.91 -8.79 -9.89
C PHE A 209 -31.43 -7.62 -10.72
N GLY A 210 -30.55 -6.74 -11.17
CA GLY A 210 -30.85 -5.69 -12.13
C GLY A 210 -30.82 -6.14 -13.60
N ALA A 211 -30.41 -7.38 -13.89
CA ALA A 211 -30.24 -7.85 -15.25
C ALA A 211 -31.59 -8.04 -15.98
N PRO A 212 -31.72 -7.59 -17.24
CA PRO A 212 -32.98 -7.68 -17.98
C PRO A 212 -33.32 -9.11 -18.44
N ASP A 213 -32.32 -9.98 -18.57
CA ASP A 213 -32.48 -11.35 -19.05
C ASP A 213 -31.56 -12.36 -18.33
N ARG A 214 -31.89 -13.65 -18.46
CA ARG A 214 -31.09 -14.75 -17.85
C ARG A 214 -29.68 -14.86 -18.42
N ARG A 215 -29.47 -14.45 -19.69
CA ARG A 215 -28.17 -14.50 -20.35
C ARG A 215 -27.21 -13.43 -19.79
N GLY A 216 -27.70 -12.22 -19.56
CA GLY A 216 -26.98 -11.15 -18.87
C GLY A 216 -26.64 -11.52 -17.44
N ALA A 217 -27.60 -12.11 -16.72
CA ALA A 217 -27.42 -12.61 -15.35
C ALA A 217 -26.30 -13.68 -15.27
N ARG A 218 -26.27 -14.66 -16.18
CA ARG A 218 -25.19 -15.66 -16.25
C ARG A 218 -23.83 -15.04 -16.52
N LYS A 219 -23.73 -14.07 -17.44
CA LYS A 219 -22.48 -13.36 -17.75
C LYS A 219 -21.97 -12.57 -16.54
N LEU A 220 -22.86 -11.92 -15.81
CA LEU A 220 -22.51 -11.19 -14.58
C LEU A 220 -21.98 -12.13 -13.50
N LEU A 221 -22.61 -13.30 -13.34
CA LEU A 221 -22.17 -14.32 -12.41
C LEU A 221 -20.79 -14.89 -12.80
N SER A 222 -20.61 -15.27 -14.07
CA SER A 222 -19.33 -15.82 -14.54
C SER A 222 -18.20 -14.79 -14.47
N TYR A 223 -18.46 -13.55 -14.90
CA TYR A 223 -17.43 -12.51 -14.90
C TYR A 223 -17.17 -11.94 -13.50
N GLY A 224 -18.16 -11.93 -12.61
CA GLY A 224 -17.99 -11.51 -11.23
C GLY A 224 -17.27 -12.55 -10.38
N LEU A 225 -17.65 -13.83 -10.46
CA LEU A 225 -17.14 -14.87 -9.58
C LEU A 225 -15.82 -15.48 -10.04
N LEU A 226 -15.61 -15.68 -11.35
CA LEU A 226 -14.42 -16.37 -11.84
C LEU A 226 -13.11 -15.68 -11.43
N PRO A 227 -12.96 -14.34 -11.52
CA PRO A 227 -11.73 -13.70 -11.07
C PRO A 227 -11.53 -13.78 -9.56
N LEU A 228 -12.61 -13.84 -8.77
CA LEU A 228 -12.54 -13.96 -7.32
C LEU A 228 -12.11 -15.37 -6.87
N PHE A 229 -12.31 -16.39 -7.72
CA PHE A 229 -11.80 -17.73 -7.47
C PHE A 229 -10.27 -17.76 -7.39
N ILE A 230 -9.56 -16.86 -8.08
CA ILE A 230 -8.10 -16.75 -8.01
C ILE A 230 -7.66 -16.43 -6.57
N VAL A 231 -8.42 -15.58 -5.87
CA VAL A 231 -8.13 -15.25 -4.47
C VAL A 231 -8.32 -16.47 -3.58
N VAL A 232 -9.40 -17.24 -3.79
CA VAL A 232 -9.64 -18.49 -3.06
C VAL A 232 -8.54 -19.51 -3.32
N ALA A 233 -8.14 -19.70 -4.59
CA ALA A 233 -7.06 -20.59 -4.97
C ALA A 233 -5.73 -20.20 -4.32
N HIS A 234 -5.41 -18.90 -4.29
CA HIS A 234 -4.25 -18.39 -3.59
C HIS A 234 -4.31 -18.66 -2.07
N GLN A 235 -5.48 -18.47 -1.43
CA GLN A 235 -5.63 -18.77 0.00
C GLN A 235 -5.50 -20.26 0.31
N VAL A 236 -6.02 -21.14 -0.55
CA VAL A 236 -5.85 -22.59 -0.42
C VAL A 236 -4.39 -22.98 -0.61
N TRP A 237 -3.71 -22.42 -1.62
CA TRP A 237 -2.28 -22.63 -1.84
C TRP A 237 -1.47 -22.17 -0.62
N ARG A 238 -1.73 -20.95 -0.12
CA ARG A 238 -1.09 -20.41 1.08
C ARG A 238 -1.24 -21.35 2.27
N LEU A 239 -2.46 -21.83 2.54
CA LEU A 239 -2.71 -22.77 3.63
C LEU A 239 -1.93 -24.08 3.43
N SER A 240 -1.91 -24.61 2.21
CA SER A 240 -1.18 -25.85 1.91
C SER A 240 0.33 -25.71 2.02
N PHE A 241 0.88 -24.52 1.71
CA PHE A 241 2.32 -24.29 1.63
C PHE A 241 2.92 -23.76 2.94
N TYR A 242 2.24 -22.83 3.61
CA TYR A 242 2.70 -22.18 4.85
C TYR A 242 1.98 -22.68 6.12
N GLY A 243 0.86 -23.42 5.97
CA GLY A 243 0.08 -23.92 7.10
C GLY A 243 -0.84 -22.88 7.76
N GLU A 244 -0.97 -21.68 7.20
CA GLU A 244 -1.66 -20.54 7.84
C GLU A 244 -2.59 -19.80 6.85
N TRP A 245 -3.68 -19.22 7.36
CA TRP A 245 -4.63 -18.45 6.53
C TRP A 245 -4.19 -17.00 6.28
N LEU A 246 -3.48 -16.44 7.26
CA LEU A 246 -3.00 -15.06 7.25
C LEU A 246 -1.47 -15.05 7.18
N PRO A 247 -0.87 -14.03 6.54
CA PRO A 247 0.58 -13.90 6.48
C PRO A 247 1.17 -13.68 7.87
N ASN A 248 2.41 -14.12 8.08
CA ASN A 248 3.09 -14.04 9.38
C ASN A 248 3.16 -12.61 9.94
N THR A 249 3.36 -11.64 9.05
CA THR A 249 3.39 -10.21 9.38
C THR A 249 2.08 -9.68 9.96
N TYR A 250 0.93 -10.32 9.71
CA TYR A 250 -0.32 -9.95 10.38
C TYR A 250 -0.19 -10.18 11.89
N TYR A 251 0.27 -11.36 12.29
CA TYR A 251 0.47 -11.73 13.70
C TYR A 251 1.57 -10.88 14.36
N ALA A 252 2.62 -10.53 13.61
CA ALA A 252 3.69 -9.68 14.13
C ALA A 252 3.25 -8.22 14.37
N LYS A 253 2.34 -7.68 13.55
CA LYS A 253 1.98 -6.23 13.56
C LYS A 253 0.66 -5.92 14.27
N VAL A 254 -0.33 -6.81 14.21
CA VAL A 254 -1.70 -6.54 14.68
C VAL A 254 -1.91 -7.17 16.07
N ILE A 255 -1.58 -6.40 17.10
CA ILE A 255 -1.78 -6.79 18.51
C ILE A 255 -3.19 -6.44 19.00
N GLY A 256 -3.77 -5.37 18.46
CA GLY A 256 -5.10 -4.88 18.80
C GLY A 256 -5.40 -3.55 18.12
N ALA A 257 -6.64 -3.06 18.28
CA ALA A 257 -7.05 -1.77 17.70
C ALA A 257 -6.19 -0.61 18.27
N TRP A 258 -5.78 0.34 17.43
CA TRP A 258 -5.01 1.52 17.89
C TRP A 258 -5.56 2.87 17.36
N PRO A 259 -6.79 3.27 17.75
CA PRO A 259 -7.43 4.47 17.22
C PRO A 259 -6.64 5.76 17.44
N LYS A 260 -5.97 5.92 18.61
CA LYS A 260 -5.17 7.11 18.91
C LYS A 260 -4.09 7.33 17.84
N SER A 261 -3.35 6.28 17.51
CA SER A 261 -2.30 6.35 16.49
C SER A 261 -2.87 6.66 15.11
N GLY A 262 -3.92 5.93 14.71
CA GLY A 262 -4.46 6.12 13.36
C GLY A 262 -5.18 7.46 13.17
N VAL A 263 -5.84 8.01 14.21
CA VAL A 263 -6.41 9.37 14.17
C VAL A 263 -5.31 10.42 14.05
N LEU A 264 -4.20 10.30 14.79
CA LEU A 264 -3.06 11.21 14.65
C LEU A 264 -2.41 11.08 13.26
N TYR A 265 -2.32 9.88 12.73
CA TYR A 265 -1.81 9.62 11.37
C TYR A 265 -2.69 10.25 10.30
N ALA A 266 -4.02 10.08 10.39
CA ALA A 266 -4.99 10.70 9.49
C ALA A 266 -5.04 12.23 9.64
N LEU A 267 -4.92 12.76 10.86
CA LEU A 267 -4.81 14.19 11.12
C LEU A 267 -3.55 14.74 10.48
N SER A 268 -2.41 14.10 10.69
CA SER A 268 -1.12 14.52 10.14
C SER A 268 -1.15 14.53 8.60
N PHE A 269 -1.70 13.48 7.97
CA PHE A 269 -1.94 13.45 6.52
C PHE A 269 -2.87 14.56 6.03
N THR A 270 -3.95 14.83 6.78
CA THR A 270 -4.94 15.87 6.46
C THR A 270 -4.34 17.27 6.54
N LEU A 271 -3.49 17.52 7.53
CA LEU A 271 -2.77 18.78 7.69
C LEU A 271 -1.69 18.94 6.61
N GLU A 272 -0.93 17.88 6.34
CA GLU A 272 0.17 17.94 5.37
C GLU A 272 -0.30 18.26 3.95
N TYR A 273 -1.47 17.75 3.57
CA TYR A 273 -2.03 17.89 2.21
C TYR A 273 -3.27 18.78 2.12
N GLY A 274 -3.59 19.54 3.16
CA GLY A 274 -4.73 20.47 3.14
C GLY A 274 -6.09 19.80 2.87
N LEU A 275 -6.24 18.52 3.24
CA LEU A 275 -7.42 17.72 2.87
C LEU A 275 -8.70 18.17 3.58
N TRP A 276 -8.59 18.94 4.65
CA TRP A 276 -9.73 19.60 5.31
C TRP A 276 -10.46 20.56 4.35
N PHE A 277 -9.73 21.21 3.43
CA PHE A 277 -10.32 22.09 2.43
C PHE A 277 -11.08 21.30 1.36
N ALA A 278 -10.48 20.19 0.90
CA ALA A 278 -11.16 19.24 0.02
C ALA A 278 -12.43 18.67 0.68
N ALA A 279 -12.34 18.26 1.94
CA ALA A 279 -13.47 17.76 2.73
C ALA A 279 -14.58 18.82 2.83
N GLY A 280 -14.24 20.09 3.05
CA GLY A 280 -15.21 21.19 3.06
C GLY A 280 -15.99 21.32 1.74
N ILE A 281 -15.30 21.27 0.59
CA ILE A 281 -15.94 21.32 -0.73
C ILE A 281 -16.82 20.09 -0.98
N ILE A 282 -16.34 18.89 -0.60
CA ILE A 282 -17.08 17.63 -0.74
C ILE A 282 -18.34 17.66 0.13
N CYS A 283 -18.23 18.09 1.38
CA CYS A 283 -19.37 18.26 2.29
C CYS A 283 -20.37 19.29 1.76
N TRP A 284 -19.90 20.43 1.25
CA TRP A 284 -20.78 21.43 0.63
C TRP A 284 -21.55 20.87 -0.56
N ALA A 285 -20.87 20.11 -1.45
CA ALA A 285 -21.52 19.42 -2.55
C ALA A 285 -22.52 18.39 -2.05
N PHE A 286 -22.13 17.56 -1.08
CA PHE A 286 -22.99 16.53 -0.50
C PHE A 286 -24.29 17.13 0.05
N VAL A 287 -24.22 18.16 0.91
CA VAL A 287 -25.39 18.85 1.48
C VAL A 287 -26.31 19.42 0.38
N ARG A 288 -25.74 19.98 -0.70
CA ARG A 288 -26.50 20.55 -1.82
C ARG A 288 -27.17 19.50 -2.72
N ILE A 289 -26.62 18.29 -2.78
CA ILE A 289 -27.08 17.23 -3.68
C ILE A 289 -27.95 16.21 -2.94
N MET A 290 -27.75 16.02 -1.63
CA MET A 290 -28.45 15.06 -0.80
C MET A 290 -29.99 15.13 -0.92
N PRO A 291 -30.65 16.30 -0.92
CA PRO A 291 -32.12 16.37 -1.09
C PRO A 291 -32.61 15.85 -2.44
N ARG A 292 -31.73 15.80 -3.45
CA ARG A 292 -32.03 15.31 -4.81
C ARG A 292 -31.65 13.84 -5.00
N MET A 293 -30.92 13.26 -4.05
CA MET A 293 -30.46 11.90 -4.08
C MET A 293 -31.56 10.96 -3.60
N LYS A 294 -32.30 10.35 -4.54
CA LYS A 294 -33.23 9.24 -4.27
C LYS A 294 -32.49 7.93 -3.89
N ILE A 295 -31.41 7.99 -3.11
CA ILE A 295 -30.60 6.82 -2.73
C ILE A 295 -31.39 5.90 -1.78
N TRP A 296 -32.20 6.50 -0.91
CA TRP A 296 -33.00 5.79 0.10
C TRP A 296 -34.40 5.40 -0.37
N ALA A 297 -34.83 5.86 -1.55
CA ALA A 297 -36.11 5.46 -2.12
C ALA A 297 -36.03 3.98 -2.56
N GLY A 298 -36.39 3.08 -1.65
CA GLY A 298 -36.47 1.64 -1.90
C GLY A 298 -35.25 0.83 -1.48
N LEU A 299 -34.65 1.12 -0.31
CA LEU A 299 -33.79 0.13 0.35
C LEU A 299 -34.60 -1.12 0.80
N PHE A 300 -35.91 -0.94 1.05
CA PHE A 300 -36.83 -1.97 1.54
C PHE A 300 -38.24 -1.90 0.93
N SER A 301 -38.41 -1.49 -0.34
CA SER A 301 -39.72 -1.64 -0.99
C SER A 301 -39.91 -3.06 -1.52
N ALA A 302 -39.93 -4.02 -0.59
CA ALA A 302 -40.50 -5.34 -0.79
C ALA A 302 -42.00 -5.25 -0.48
N ARG A 303 -42.75 -4.49 -1.28
CA ARG A 303 -44.22 -4.58 -1.27
C ARG A 303 -44.66 -5.31 -2.53
N GLY A 304 -44.87 -6.62 -2.36
CA GLY A 304 -45.64 -7.48 -3.27
C GLY A 304 -44.85 -8.17 -4.37
N GLY A 305 -44.30 -9.36 -4.08
CA GLY A 305 -44.21 -10.55 -4.95
C GLY A 305 -43.58 -10.49 -6.36
N ARG A 306 -43.26 -9.31 -6.91
CA ARG A 306 -42.62 -9.15 -8.22
C ARG A 306 -41.35 -8.33 -8.03
N VAL A 307 -40.20 -8.94 -8.31
CA VAL A 307 -38.90 -8.26 -8.35
C VAL A 307 -39.00 -7.17 -9.43
N GLN A 308 -39.22 -5.92 -9.01
CA GLN A 308 -39.18 -4.78 -9.92
C GLN A 308 -37.73 -4.59 -10.39
N VAL A 309 -37.50 -4.73 -11.70
CA VAL A 309 -36.22 -4.42 -12.33
C VAL A 309 -35.86 -2.97 -12.00
N LEU A 310 -34.77 -2.78 -11.25
CA LEU A 310 -34.27 -1.45 -10.90
C LEU A 310 -33.91 -0.69 -12.18
N LYS A 311 -34.34 0.58 -12.28
CA LYS A 311 -33.91 1.44 -13.40
C LYS A 311 -32.38 1.59 -13.38
N GLU A 312 -31.71 1.44 -14.53
CA GLU A 312 -30.24 1.54 -14.66
C GLU A 312 -29.58 2.72 -13.91
N PRO A 313 -30.17 3.94 -13.86
CA PRO A 313 -29.56 5.05 -13.12
C PRO A 313 -29.42 4.78 -11.62
N LEU A 314 -30.37 4.05 -11.02
CA LEU A 314 -30.36 3.74 -9.59
C LEU A 314 -29.27 2.73 -9.25
N VAL A 315 -29.10 1.69 -10.07
CA VAL A 315 -28.03 0.70 -9.92
C VAL A 315 -26.67 1.38 -9.97
N ALA A 316 -26.44 2.26 -10.95
CA ALA A 316 -25.19 3.00 -11.07
C ALA A 316 -24.86 3.85 -9.83
N TYR A 317 -25.86 4.53 -9.23
CA TYR A 317 -25.63 5.29 -7.99
C TYR A 317 -25.31 4.39 -6.80
N ARG A 318 -25.97 3.22 -6.68
CA ARG A 318 -25.67 2.24 -5.61
C ARG A 318 -24.25 1.71 -5.73
N VAL A 319 -23.81 1.36 -6.94
CA VAL A 319 -22.44 0.90 -7.19
C VAL A 319 -21.41 1.97 -6.85
N GLN A 320 -21.64 3.22 -7.28
CA GLN A 320 -20.74 4.34 -6.95
C GLN A 320 -20.70 4.61 -5.44
N PHE A 321 -21.84 4.52 -4.75
CA PHE A 321 -21.92 4.67 -3.31
C PHE A 321 -21.13 3.57 -2.59
N LEU A 322 -21.33 2.30 -2.95
CA LEU A 322 -20.59 1.17 -2.38
C LEU A 322 -19.08 1.30 -2.65
N ALA A 323 -18.69 1.79 -3.83
CA ALA A 323 -17.31 2.05 -4.15
C ALA A 323 -16.68 3.14 -3.28
N ILE A 324 -17.40 4.22 -3.00
CA ILE A 324 -16.94 5.26 -2.08
C ILE A 324 -16.89 4.71 -0.64
N ALA A 325 -17.94 3.98 -0.23
CA ALA A 325 -18.03 3.41 1.10
C ALA A 325 -16.89 2.43 1.40
N VAL A 326 -16.48 1.61 0.44
CA VAL A 326 -15.37 0.67 0.63
C VAL A 326 -14.02 1.39 0.74
N ILE A 327 -13.82 2.47 -0.03
CA ILE A 327 -12.59 3.29 0.06
C ILE A 327 -12.53 4.00 1.43
N LEU A 328 -13.67 4.50 1.91
CA LEU A 328 -13.76 5.08 3.26
C LEU A 328 -13.61 4.01 4.36
N GLY A 329 -14.11 2.79 4.13
CA GLY A 329 -13.90 1.65 5.02
C GLY A 329 -12.44 1.24 5.09
N HIS A 330 -11.72 1.25 3.96
CA HIS A 330 -10.28 1.02 3.89
C HIS A 330 -9.50 2.08 4.68
N LEU A 331 -9.81 3.37 4.48
CA LEU A 331 -9.28 4.48 5.29
C LEU A 331 -9.59 4.29 6.80
N GLY A 332 -10.83 3.94 7.13
CA GLY A 332 -11.27 3.69 8.49
C GLY A 332 -10.56 2.51 9.14
N TYR A 333 -10.28 1.44 8.39
CA TYR A 333 -9.54 0.28 8.88
C TYR A 333 -8.13 0.67 9.34
N TYR A 334 -7.38 1.44 8.55
CA TYR A 334 -6.06 1.93 8.97
C TYR A 334 -6.14 2.98 10.10
N THR A 335 -7.20 3.78 10.13
CA THR A 335 -7.38 4.85 11.14
C THR A 335 -7.79 4.31 12.51
N PHE A 336 -8.68 3.33 12.56
CA PHE A 336 -9.31 2.88 13.80
C PHE A 336 -8.86 1.50 14.27
N VAL A 337 -8.41 0.63 13.35
CA VAL A 337 -7.98 -0.73 13.69
C VAL A 337 -6.46 -0.82 13.69
N VAL A 338 -5.80 -0.61 12.55
CA VAL A 338 -4.34 -0.80 12.44
C VAL A 338 -3.56 0.26 13.22
N GLY A 339 -3.98 1.53 13.12
CA GLY A 339 -3.31 2.66 13.76
C GLY A 339 -2.31 3.40 12.87
N GLY A 340 -2.42 3.27 11.55
CA GLY A 340 -1.52 3.89 10.57
C GLY A 340 -0.60 2.86 9.89
N ASP A 341 0.61 3.30 9.53
CA ASP A 341 1.64 2.47 8.94
C ASP A 341 3.01 2.90 9.44
N HIS A 342 4.01 1.99 9.41
CA HIS A 342 5.37 2.35 9.78
C HIS A 342 5.91 3.48 8.90
N PHE A 343 5.57 3.44 7.61
CA PHE A 343 5.99 4.41 6.62
C PHE A 343 5.08 5.65 6.54
N GLU A 344 5.65 6.77 6.13
CA GLU A 344 4.89 8.00 5.86
C GLU A 344 3.80 7.82 4.78
N TYR A 345 2.54 7.85 5.22
CA TYR A 345 1.31 7.86 4.42
C TYR A 345 1.18 6.83 3.29
N ARG A 346 1.99 5.76 3.27
CA ARG A 346 1.99 4.72 2.22
C ARG A 346 0.59 4.15 1.99
N VAL A 347 -0.13 3.87 3.07
CA VAL A 347 -1.49 3.31 3.07
C VAL A 347 -2.58 4.29 2.63
N TYR A 348 -2.25 5.59 2.54
CA TYR A 348 -3.15 6.66 2.10
C TYR A 348 -2.75 7.27 0.76
N ASN A 349 -1.68 6.79 0.12
CA ASN A 349 -1.15 7.43 -1.09
C ASN A 349 -2.17 7.47 -2.24
N GLN A 350 -3.00 6.44 -2.39
CA GLN A 350 -4.11 6.41 -3.35
C GLN A 350 -5.14 7.53 -3.12
N LEU A 351 -5.27 8.06 -1.91
CA LEU A 351 -6.21 9.13 -1.59
C LEU A 351 -5.77 10.46 -2.20
N ILE A 352 -4.51 10.62 -2.58
CA ILE A 352 -4.00 11.84 -3.20
C ILE A 352 -4.72 12.08 -4.55
N PRO A 353 -4.56 11.23 -5.60
CA PRO A 353 -5.31 11.42 -6.83
C PRO A 353 -6.83 11.33 -6.64
N LEU A 354 -7.33 10.51 -5.71
CA LEU A 354 -8.76 10.40 -5.44
C LEU A 354 -9.36 11.67 -4.81
N SER A 355 -8.63 12.38 -3.95
CA SER A 355 -9.09 13.63 -3.34
C SER A 355 -9.25 14.72 -4.40
N PHE A 356 -8.30 14.83 -5.33
CA PHE A 356 -8.40 15.74 -6.48
C PHE A 356 -9.64 15.42 -7.34
N LEU A 357 -9.83 14.14 -7.67
CA LEU A 357 -11.00 13.69 -8.43
C LEU A 357 -12.31 13.93 -7.67
N ALA A 358 -12.32 13.74 -6.34
CA ALA A 358 -13.50 13.96 -5.50
C ALA A 358 -13.89 15.44 -5.42
N VAL A 359 -12.91 16.35 -5.27
CA VAL A 359 -13.13 17.80 -5.35
C VAL A 359 -13.66 18.17 -6.73
N LEU A 360 -13.03 17.68 -7.80
CA LEU A 360 -13.45 18.00 -9.16
C LEU A 360 -14.86 17.49 -9.46
N TRP A 361 -15.17 16.28 -9.02
CA TRP A 361 -16.50 15.70 -9.15
C TRP A 361 -17.52 16.52 -8.37
N SER A 362 -17.20 16.96 -7.15
CA SER A 362 -18.04 17.83 -6.32
C SER A 362 -18.33 19.17 -7.01
N LEU A 363 -17.31 19.84 -7.55
CA LEU A 363 -17.47 21.06 -8.35
C LEU A 363 -18.33 20.83 -9.59
N SER A 364 -18.19 19.67 -10.26
CA SER A 364 -19.01 19.32 -11.42
C SER A 364 -20.51 19.25 -11.10
N LYS A 365 -20.86 18.89 -9.85
CA LYS A 365 -22.23 18.79 -9.37
C LYS A 365 -22.78 20.11 -8.83
N LEU A 366 -21.93 20.89 -8.16
CA LEU A 366 -22.26 22.23 -7.65
C LEU A 366 -22.48 23.24 -8.78
N LYS A 367 -21.83 23.03 -9.94
CA LYS A 367 -21.91 23.90 -11.12
C LYS A 367 -21.60 25.39 -10.84
N PRO A 368 -20.53 25.73 -10.09
CA PRO A 368 -20.14 27.12 -9.92
C PRO A 368 -19.68 27.72 -11.25
N ARG A 369 -19.53 29.05 -11.29
CA ARG A 369 -18.91 29.74 -12.43
C ARG A 369 -17.48 29.17 -12.66
N PRO A 370 -17.00 29.06 -13.92
CA PRO A 370 -15.68 28.48 -14.20
C PRO A 370 -14.52 29.08 -13.41
N VAL A 371 -14.48 30.40 -13.29
CA VAL A 371 -13.46 31.11 -12.50
C VAL A 371 -13.47 30.63 -11.05
N VAL A 372 -14.65 30.56 -10.42
CA VAL A 372 -14.79 30.07 -9.03
C VAL A 372 -14.33 28.62 -8.90
N ALA A 373 -14.70 27.75 -9.85
CA ALA A 373 -14.28 26.35 -9.84
C ALA A 373 -12.75 26.20 -9.92
N LEU A 374 -12.12 26.97 -10.81
CA LEU A 374 -10.67 26.97 -11.00
C LEU A 374 -9.96 27.56 -9.77
N SER A 375 -10.48 28.65 -9.20
CA SER A 375 -9.94 29.24 -7.97
C SER A 375 -10.05 28.31 -6.77
N LEU A 376 -11.17 27.59 -6.61
CA LEU A 376 -11.30 26.59 -5.54
C LEU A 376 -10.34 25.42 -5.74
N MET A 377 -10.21 24.90 -6.97
CA MET A 377 -9.26 23.82 -7.23
C MET A 377 -7.81 24.29 -7.05
N LEU A 378 -7.46 25.47 -7.55
CA LEU A 378 -6.14 26.06 -7.35
C LEU A 378 -5.87 26.28 -5.86
N GLY A 379 -6.83 26.80 -5.10
CA GLY A 379 -6.75 26.95 -3.65
C GLY A 379 -6.47 25.62 -2.95
N PHE A 380 -7.13 24.53 -3.35
CA PHE A 380 -6.83 23.19 -2.83
C PHE A 380 -5.39 22.77 -3.13
N VAL A 381 -4.92 22.94 -4.36
CA VAL A 381 -3.53 22.64 -4.74
C VAL A 381 -2.54 23.48 -3.93
N LEU A 382 -2.76 24.78 -3.81
CA LEU A 382 -1.91 25.69 -3.05
C LEU A 382 -1.86 25.35 -1.56
N LEU A 383 -3.00 25.05 -0.94
CA LEU A 383 -3.07 24.67 0.48
C LEU A 383 -2.42 23.32 0.78
N SER A 384 -2.25 22.46 -0.23
CA SER A 384 -1.60 21.16 -0.05
C SER A 384 -0.07 21.24 0.02
N MET A 385 0.56 22.38 -0.27
CA MET A 385 2.02 22.50 -0.43
C MET A 385 2.82 22.90 0.83
N PRO A 386 2.39 23.86 1.67
CA PRO A 386 3.29 24.47 2.66
C PRO A 386 3.94 23.50 3.64
N VAL A 387 3.18 22.56 4.22
CA VAL A 387 3.68 21.65 5.26
C VAL A 387 4.73 20.70 4.71
N GLN A 388 4.40 19.95 3.65
CA GLN A 388 5.30 18.96 3.06
C GLN A 388 6.62 19.58 2.56
N TRP A 389 6.58 20.78 1.97
CA TRP A 389 7.76 21.44 1.42
C TRP A 389 8.59 22.13 2.50
N THR A 390 7.97 22.68 3.55
CA THR A 390 8.71 23.17 4.72
C THR A 390 9.47 22.02 5.38
N HIS A 391 8.78 20.91 5.65
CA HIS A 391 9.39 19.73 6.24
C HIS A 391 10.53 19.19 5.36
N TRP A 392 10.33 19.12 4.04
CA TRP A 392 11.38 18.69 3.12
C TRP A 392 12.61 19.58 3.18
N VAL A 393 12.45 20.91 3.16
CA VAL A 393 13.58 21.86 3.25
C VAL A 393 14.40 21.62 4.53
N LEU A 394 13.74 21.32 5.65
CA LEU A 394 14.40 21.07 6.93
C LEU A 394 15.11 19.72 7.02
N THR A 395 14.78 18.75 6.15
CA THR A 395 15.22 17.35 6.32
C THR A 395 16.01 16.79 5.15
N LYS A 396 15.95 17.39 3.96
CA LYS A 396 16.60 16.89 2.74
C LYS A 396 18.12 16.72 2.84
N ASP A 397 18.77 17.53 3.68
CA ASP A 397 20.22 17.57 3.82
C ASP A 397 20.74 16.74 5.01
N LEU A 398 19.84 16.07 5.75
CA LEU A 398 20.20 15.13 6.81
C LEU A 398 20.61 13.81 6.17
N ASN A 399 21.91 13.53 6.12
CA ASN A 399 22.49 12.48 5.29
C ASN A 399 23.19 11.38 6.09
N THR A 400 23.24 11.50 7.42
CA THR A 400 23.84 10.49 8.30
C THR A 400 22.79 9.75 9.10
N ARG A 401 23.17 8.57 9.61
CA ARG A 401 22.25 7.75 10.40
C ARG A 401 21.98 8.34 11.78
N GLU A 402 22.97 9.03 12.36
CA GLU A 402 22.82 9.77 13.61
C GLU A 402 21.76 10.88 13.49
N GLU A 403 21.79 11.67 12.41
CA GLU A 403 20.81 12.74 12.17
C GLU A 403 19.40 12.21 11.91
N THR A 404 19.29 11.05 11.27
CA THR A 404 18.02 10.56 10.73
C THR A 404 17.35 9.49 11.58
N HIS A 405 17.95 9.02 12.67
CA HIS A 405 17.38 7.94 13.48
C HIS A 405 16.26 8.48 14.35
N ILE A 406 15.02 8.03 14.11
CA ILE A 406 13.82 8.58 14.78
C ILE A 406 13.75 10.10 14.53
N MET A 407 13.82 10.47 13.24
CA MET A 407 14.00 11.86 12.82
C MET A 407 12.74 12.69 13.06
N ILE A 408 12.76 13.58 14.05
CA ILE A 408 11.68 14.53 14.35
C ILE A 408 12.14 15.94 13.96
N ALA A 409 11.48 16.54 12.96
CA ALA A 409 11.77 17.90 12.50
C ALA A 409 10.52 18.79 12.62
N SER A 410 10.54 19.74 13.55
CA SER A 410 9.44 20.68 13.77
C SER A 410 9.42 21.80 12.73
N ILE A 411 8.28 22.01 12.07
CA ILE A 411 8.11 23.07 11.06
C ILE A 411 7.62 24.38 11.68
N SER A 412 6.95 24.35 12.83
CA SER A 412 6.34 25.54 13.44
C SER A 412 7.28 26.72 13.70
N PRO A 413 8.57 26.55 14.06
CA PRO A 413 9.47 27.70 14.27
C PRO A 413 9.71 28.52 13.01
N THR A 414 9.59 27.89 11.84
CA THR A 414 9.81 28.53 10.52
C THR A 414 8.55 29.17 9.95
N TRP A 415 7.39 28.95 10.58
CA TRP A 415 6.10 29.44 10.06
C TRP A 415 5.74 30.83 10.60
N PRO A 416 5.11 31.71 9.77
CA PRO A 416 4.64 33.01 10.21
C PRO A 416 3.66 32.91 11.39
N ALA A 417 3.69 33.89 12.29
CA ALA A 417 2.91 33.86 13.54
C ALA A 417 1.41 33.51 13.37
N PRO A 418 0.67 34.03 12.37
CA PRO A 418 -0.73 33.67 12.18
C PRO A 418 -0.99 32.20 11.84
N PHE A 419 -0.01 31.51 11.24
CA PHE A 419 -0.13 30.11 10.81
C PHE A 419 0.64 29.14 11.71
N ARG A 420 1.41 29.65 12.68
CA ARG A 420 2.18 28.82 13.62
C ARG A 420 1.33 27.80 14.39
N PRO A 421 0.10 28.11 14.88
CA PRO A 421 -0.72 27.11 15.57
C PRO A 421 -1.09 25.90 14.69
N TYR A 422 -1.22 26.10 13.38
CA TYR A 422 -1.48 25.03 12.42
C TYR A 422 -0.27 24.10 12.29
N ALA A 423 0.93 24.68 12.16
CA ALA A 423 2.18 23.95 12.11
C ALA A 423 2.48 23.22 13.44
N GLU A 424 2.20 23.83 14.59
CA GLU A 424 2.35 23.20 15.90
C GLU A 424 1.44 21.98 16.07
N LEU A 425 0.22 22.03 15.54
CA LEU A 425 -0.69 20.87 15.56
C LEU A 425 -0.12 19.71 14.74
N PHE A 426 0.47 20.01 13.57
CA PHE A 426 1.16 19.02 12.76
C PHE A 426 2.39 18.46 13.48
N ASP A 427 3.23 19.32 14.07
CA ASP A 427 4.44 18.92 14.80
C ASP A 427 4.12 18.00 15.98
N ARG A 428 3.07 18.32 16.76
CA ARG A 428 2.62 17.47 17.88
C ARG A 428 2.17 16.08 17.40
N ALA A 429 1.42 16.02 16.31
CA ALA A 429 0.97 14.75 15.74
C ALA A 429 2.16 13.93 15.22
N GLN A 430 3.05 14.54 14.44
CA GLN A 430 4.23 13.87 13.88
C GLN A 430 5.19 13.37 14.96
N SER A 431 5.52 14.21 15.95
CA SER A 431 6.41 13.84 17.06
C SER A 431 5.89 12.61 17.80
N TRP A 432 4.59 12.59 18.14
CA TRP A 432 3.99 11.41 18.78
C TRP A 432 4.07 10.18 17.88
N LEU A 433 3.72 10.29 16.59
CA LEU A 433 3.74 9.17 15.66
C LEU A 433 5.14 8.57 15.50
N ILE A 434 6.15 9.41 15.29
CA ILE A 434 7.55 8.99 15.07
C ILE A 434 8.12 8.29 16.30
N GLN A 435 7.85 8.79 17.51
CA GLN A 435 8.23 8.11 18.77
C GLN A 435 7.63 6.70 18.91
N HIS A 436 6.53 6.40 18.20
CA HIS A 436 5.87 5.10 18.20
C HIS A 436 6.15 4.30 16.92
N HIS A 437 7.15 4.71 16.12
CA HIS A 437 7.53 4.10 14.84
C HIS A 437 6.38 4.08 13.83
N VAL A 438 5.57 5.14 13.80
CA VAL A 438 4.44 5.32 12.87
C VAL A 438 4.72 6.52 11.99
N GLY A 439 4.48 6.40 10.69
CA GLY A 439 4.64 7.52 9.76
C GLY A 439 6.07 8.03 9.62
N MET A 440 7.06 7.15 9.82
CA MET A 440 8.47 7.44 9.68
C MET A 440 8.77 8.02 8.30
N ARG A 441 9.60 9.06 8.28
CA ARG A 441 9.74 9.93 7.10
C ARG A 441 10.61 9.28 6.04
N HIS A 442 10.38 9.68 4.78
CA HIS A 442 11.12 9.17 3.63
C HIS A 442 12.64 9.27 3.78
N GLN A 443 13.15 10.42 4.26
CA GLN A 443 14.58 10.63 4.42
C GLN A 443 15.21 9.62 5.39
N GLU A 444 14.53 9.32 6.49
CA GLU A 444 15.00 8.31 7.45
C GLU A 444 15.14 6.93 6.79
N HIS A 445 14.13 6.49 6.05
CA HIS A 445 14.20 5.20 5.34
C HIS A 445 15.27 5.18 4.26
N LYS A 446 15.46 6.29 3.54
CA LYS A 446 16.49 6.41 2.51
C LYS A 446 17.89 6.28 3.10
N ILE A 447 18.20 7.05 4.15
CA ILE A 447 19.52 7.00 4.80
C ILE A 447 19.73 5.67 5.54
N PHE A 448 18.67 5.11 6.14
CA PHE A 448 18.74 3.78 6.75
C PHE A 448 19.10 2.69 5.73
N TRP A 449 18.43 2.66 4.57
CA TRP A 449 18.76 1.72 3.51
C TRP A 449 20.18 1.92 2.96
N GLN A 450 20.62 3.16 2.74
CA GLN A 450 21.98 3.45 2.29
C GLN A 450 23.04 2.98 3.29
N THR A 451 22.77 3.18 4.58
CA THR A 451 23.61 2.69 5.69
C THR A 451 23.69 1.17 5.65
N GLN A 452 22.54 0.47 5.55
CA GLN A 452 22.51 -0.98 5.46
C GLN A 452 23.28 -1.50 4.24
N VAL A 453 23.09 -0.94 3.04
CA VAL A 453 23.81 -1.40 1.84
C VAL A 453 25.31 -1.16 1.92
N ARG A 454 25.73 -0.10 2.61
CA ARG A 454 27.15 0.19 2.86
C ARG A 454 27.77 -0.77 3.89
N ASP A 455 27.02 -1.08 4.94
CA ASP A 455 27.53 -1.80 6.12
C ASP A 455 27.41 -3.33 5.98
N TYR A 456 26.73 -3.83 4.94
CA TYR A 456 26.65 -5.25 4.59
C TYR A 456 27.45 -5.56 3.32
N PRO A 457 27.93 -6.81 3.16
CA PRO A 457 28.75 -7.21 2.02
C PRO A 457 27.91 -7.21 0.74
N SER A 458 28.60 -7.29 -0.41
CA SER A 458 27.90 -7.54 -1.66
C SER A 458 27.21 -8.91 -1.63
N ARG A 459 26.12 -9.06 -2.39
CA ARG A 459 25.44 -10.36 -2.55
C ARG A 459 26.38 -11.43 -3.12
N ALA A 460 27.33 -11.04 -3.98
CA ALA A 460 28.31 -11.96 -4.53
C ALA A 460 29.28 -12.51 -3.46
N ASP A 461 29.69 -11.69 -2.50
CA ASP A 461 30.54 -12.12 -1.38
C ASP A 461 29.76 -13.01 -0.41
N GLY A 462 28.51 -12.65 -0.08
CA GLY A 462 27.67 -13.49 0.77
C GLY A 462 27.30 -14.85 0.16
N MET A 463 27.25 -14.96 -1.18
CA MET A 463 27.10 -16.25 -1.88
C MET A 463 28.29 -17.20 -1.67
N ARG A 464 29.48 -16.68 -1.31
CA ARG A 464 30.66 -17.52 -1.02
C ARG A 464 30.55 -18.25 0.30
N ILE A 465 29.68 -17.82 1.21
CA ILE A 465 29.43 -18.51 2.47
C ILE A 465 28.77 -19.86 2.16
N PRO A 466 29.38 -20.98 2.58
CA PRO A 466 28.79 -22.29 2.36
C PRO A 466 27.52 -22.44 3.17
N ARG A 467 26.53 -23.11 2.60
CA ARG A 467 25.29 -23.47 3.31
C ARG A 467 25.50 -24.62 4.30
N ALA A 468 26.54 -25.42 4.12
CA ALA A 468 26.89 -26.53 5.00
C ALA A 468 26.98 -26.05 6.46
N GLY A 469 26.52 -26.88 7.39
CA GLY A 469 26.43 -26.53 8.80
C GLY A 469 25.35 -25.49 9.13
N PHE A 470 24.46 -25.12 8.19
CA PHE A 470 23.32 -24.19 8.37
C PHE A 470 23.65 -22.88 9.08
N PRO A 471 24.55 -22.03 8.56
CA PRO A 471 24.95 -20.79 9.24
C PRO A 471 23.73 -19.95 9.62
N VAL A 472 23.74 -19.40 10.85
CA VAL A 472 22.61 -18.66 11.41
C VAL A 472 23.05 -17.26 11.83
N TYR A 473 22.29 -16.26 11.39
CA TYR A 473 22.42 -14.87 11.82
C TYR A 473 21.12 -14.39 12.45
N ALA A 474 21.18 -13.90 13.69
CA ALA A 474 20.03 -13.32 14.39
C ALA A 474 20.14 -11.79 14.36
N VAL A 475 19.15 -11.12 13.77
CA VAL A 475 19.21 -9.66 13.56
C VAL A 475 17.80 -9.05 13.54
N TYR A 476 17.71 -7.78 13.94
CA TYR A 476 16.46 -7.02 14.00
C TYR A 476 16.02 -6.53 12.62
N CYS A 477 16.87 -5.76 11.92
CA CYS A 477 16.56 -5.23 10.61
C CYS A 477 17.04 -6.20 9.53
N VAL A 478 16.12 -7.04 9.07
CA VAL A 478 16.46 -8.23 8.27
C VAL A 478 16.54 -8.00 6.77
N GLY A 479 16.04 -6.88 6.24
CA GLY A 479 15.87 -6.69 4.79
C GLY A 479 17.14 -6.93 4.01
N VAL A 480 18.04 -5.95 4.00
CA VAL A 480 19.33 -6.01 3.31
C VAL A 480 20.17 -7.24 3.69
N PRO A 481 20.42 -7.57 4.98
CA PRO A 481 21.24 -8.74 5.33
C PRO A 481 20.71 -10.04 4.73
N SER A 482 19.39 -10.21 4.70
CA SER A 482 18.80 -11.44 4.19
C SER A 482 19.00 -11.59 2.67
N TRP A 483 19.07 -10.48 1.94
CA TRP A 483 19.38 -10.49 0.51
C TRP A 483 20.87 -10.68 0.23
N THR A 484 21.74 -10.01 0.99
CA THR A 484 23.19 -10.06 0.79
C THR A 484 23.78 -11.39 1.25
N LEU A 485 23.15 -12.07 2.22
CA LEU A 485 23.57 -13.37 2.76
C LEU A 485 22.58 -14.50 2.39
N PRO A 486 22.47 -14.88 1.10
CA PRO A 486 21.44 -15.82 0.62
C PRO A 486 21.58 -17.24 1.18
N ASN A 487 22.79 -17.68 1.54
CA ASN A 487 23.05 -19.01 2.12
C ASN A 487 23.00 -19.04 3.65
N VAL A 488 22.83 -17.88 4.31
CA VAL A 488 22.73 -17.76 5.76
C VAL A 488 21.26 -17.74 6.16
N ASN A 489 20.90 -18.50 7.19
CA ASN A 489 19.56 -18.51 7.76
C ASN A 489 19.41 -17.32 8.70
N ILE A 490 18.34 -16.54 8.52
CA ILE A 490 18.12 -15.31 9.28
C ILE A 490 17.01 -15.53 10.31
N ILE A 491 17.34 -15.37 11.59
CA ILE A 491 16.35 -15.27 12.67
C ILE A 491 15.94 -13.79 12.78
N ASP A 492 14.71 -13.50 12.40
CA ASP A 492 14.13 -12.16 12.41
C ASP A 492 13.68 -11.80 13.82
N MET A 493 14.47 -10.97 14.51
CA MET A 493 14.26 -10.64 15.91
C MET A 493 13.04 -9.74 16.16
N PHE A 494 12.40 -9.19 15.12
CA PHE A 494 11.08 -8.54 15.21
C PHE A 494 9.92 -9.46 14.85
N GLY A 495 10.21 -10.66 14.34
CA GLY A 495 9.23 -11.68 14.03
C GLY A 495 8.43 -11.43 12.76
N LEU A 496 8.83 -10.52 11.87
CA LEU A 496 8.10 -10.33 10.61
C LEU A 496 8.19 -11.59 9.74
N ASN A 497 9.31 -12.29 9.78
CA ASN A 497 9.60 -13.53 9.05
C ASN A 497 9.86 -14.74 9.96
N ASP A 498 9.62 -14.64 11.26
CA ASP A 498 9.76 -15.74 12.21
C ASP A 498 8.41 -16.11 12.81
N TYR A 499 8.04 -17.40 12.72
CA TYR A 499 6.72 -17.89 13.12
C TYR A 499 6.44 -17.71 14.60
N MET A 500 7.43 -18.03 15.42
CA MET A 500 7.28 -18.10 16.87
C MET A 500 7.26 -16.68 17.43
N ILE A 501 8.21 -15.83 17.01
CA ILE A 501 8.29 -14.44 17.48
C ILE A 501 7.04 -13.65 17.08
N ALA A 502 6.47 -13.91 15.89
CA ALA A 502 5.23 -13.26 15.44
C ALA A 502 4.02 -13.57 16.31
N ARG A 503 4.03 -14.68 17.05
CA ARG A 503 2.89 -15.15 17.87
C ARG A 503 3.14 -15.03 19.36
N GLY A 504 4.40 -14.91 19.77
CA GLY A 504 4.78 -14.71 21.18
C GLY A 504 4.14 -13.48 21.81
N PRO A 505 4.08 -13.42 23.16
CA PRO A 505 3.50 -12.30 23.88
C PRO A 505 4.29 -11.02 23.64
N THR A 506 3.60 -9.88 23.75
CA THR A 506 4.27 -8.56 23.76
C THR A 506 4.80 -8.26 25.16
N PRO A 507 6.02 -7.72 25.30
CA PRO A 507 6.56 -7.34 26.61
C PRO A 507 5.64 -6.36 27.35
N GLU A 508 5.33 -6.66 28.61
CA GLU A 508 4.52 -5.78 29.46
C GLU A 508 5.23 -4.45 29.76
N GLY A 509 4.45 -3.38 29.96
CA GLY A 509 4.97 -2.07 30.39
C GLY A 509 5.70 -1.25 29.32
N ARG A 510 5.82 -1.73 28.07
CA ARG A 510 6.43 -0.97 26.97
C ARG A 510 5.40 -0.27 26.10
N SER A 511 5.79 0.91 25.59
CA SER A 511 4.98 1.58 24.57
C SER A 511 4.93 0.73 23.30
N ARG A 512 3.75 0.69 22.67
CA ARG A 512 3.55 -0.02 21.40
C ARG A 512 4.35 0.67 20.30
N MET A 513 5.09 -0.11 19.50
CA MET A 513 5.99 0.40 18.45
C MET A 513 5.65 -0.19 17.08
N MET A 514 4.39 -0.10 16.66
CA MET A 514 3.89 -0.66 15.39
C MET A 514 4.42 -2.08 15.16
N ALA A 515 5.25 -2.30 14.13
CA ALA A 515 5.82 -3.58 13.72
C ALA A 515 6.95 -4.11 14.62
N HIS A 516 7.38 -3.35 15.62
CA HIS A 516 8.55 -3.62 16.46
C HIS A 516 8.18 -3.95 17.91
N SER A 517 6.93 -4.34 18.13
CA SER A 517 6.36 -4.52 19.47
C SER A 517 6.65 -5.92 20.06
N ARG A 518 6.93 -6.92 19.22
CA ARG A 518 7.26 -8.29 19.66
C ARG A 518 8.78 -8.49 19.74
N ARG A 519 9.19 -9.47 20.57
CA ARG A 519 10.59 -9.88 20.75
C ARG A 519 10.66 -11.40 20.91
N PRO A 520 11.82 -12.02 20.64
CA PRO A 520 12.02 -13.42 20.95
C PRO A 520 11.90 -13.65 22.47
N PRO A 521 11.24 -14.73 22.90
CA PRO A 521 11.38 -15.30 24.23
C PRO A 521 12.83 -15.68 24.50
N ASP A 522 13.19 -15.64 25.79
CA ASP A 522 14.53 -15.97 26.24
C ASP A 522 14.95 -17.38 25.80
N GLY A 523 16.13 -17.50 25.21
CA GLY A 523 16.68 -18.76 24.72
C GLY A 523 16.20 -19.18 23.34
N TYR A 524 15.23 -18.49 22.73
CA TYR A 524 14.73 -18.86 21.39
C TYR A 524 15.80 -18.69 20.32
N ALA A 525 16.35 -17.49 20.19
CA ALA A 525 17.38 -17.22 19.18
C ALA A 525 18.65 -18.04 19.48
N GLU A 526 19.02 -18.15 20.75
CA GLU A 526 20.18 -18.89 21.24
C GLU A 526 20.09 -20.39 20.95
N SER A 527 18.87 -20.95 20.90
CA SER A 527 18.67 -22.37 20.59
C SER A 527 19.15 -22.75 19.19
N TYR A 528 19.14 -21.80 18.23
CA TYR A 528 19.72 -22.00 16.90
C TYR A 528 21.23 -21.79 16.84
N ARG A 529 21.87 -21.43 17.96
CA ARG A 529 23.30 -21.18 18.11
C ARG A 529 23.83 -20.27 16.99
N PRO A 530 23.37 -19.00 16.89
CA PRO A 530 23.82 -18.08 15.85
C PRO A 530 25.34 -17.99 15.82
N ASN A 531 25.92 -18.22 14.65
CA ASN A 531 27.36 -18.31 14.47
C ASN A 531 27.88 -17.38 13.37
N VAL A 532 27.01 -16.56 12.79
CA VAL A 532 27.39 -15.50 11.87
C VAL A 532 27.40 -14.17 12.60
N THR A 533 28.51 -13.43 12.48
CA THR A 533 28.63 -12.06 12.98
C THR A 533 29.11 -11.15 11.86
N MET A 534 28.73 -9.88 11.92
CA MET A 534 29.22 -8.86 11.00
C MET A 534 30.36 -8.10 11.67
N ILE A 535 31.56 -8.14 11.09
CA ILE A 535 32.74 -7.41 11.58
C ILE A 535 33.21 -6.48 10.47
N ALA A 536 33.08 -5.17 10.67
CA ALA A 536 33.47 -4.15 9.69
C ALA A 536 32.88 -4.38 8.27
N GLY A 537 31.66 -4.91 8.20
CA GLY A 537 30.96 -5.23 6.95
C GLY A 537 31.24 -6.62 6.38
N ASP A 538 32.20 -7.36 6.96
CA ASP A 538 32.49 -8.73 6.54
C ASP A 538 31.73 -9.75 7.40
N PRO A 539 31.06 -10.73 6.78
CA PRO A 539 30.42 -11.81 7.51
C PRO A 539 31.48 -12.83 7.97
N ARG A 540 31.57 -13.03 9.28
CA ARG A 540 32.40 -14.06 9.91
C ARG A 540 31.52 -15.21 10.37
N VAL A 541 31.82 -16.41 9.90
CA VAL A 541 31.14 -17.64 10.34
C VAL A 541 32.05 -18.36 11.32
N ALA A 542 31.67 -18.36 12.60
CA ALA A 542 32.34 -19.13 13.63
C ALA A 542 32.02 -20.63 13.48
N GLU A 543 32.99 -21.47 13.77
CA GLU A 543 32.79 -22.93 13.82
C GLU A 543 31.87 -23.30 15.00
N ARG A 544 31.01 -24.30 14.80
CA ARG A 544 30.10 -24.80 15.84
C ARG A 544 30.46 -26.23 16.21
N HIS A 545 30.61 -26.46 17.52
CA HIS A 545 30.83 -27.78 18.09
C HIS A 545 29.74 -28.08 19.13
N PRO A 546 28.78 -28.98 18.85
CA PRO A 546 28.57 -29.70 17.57
C PRO A 546 28.01 -28.78 16.47
N GLU A 547 28.07 -29.19 15.19
CA GLU A 547 27.35 -28.47 14.12
C GLU A 547 25.83 -28.50 14.34
N LEU A 548 25.12 -27.54 13.75
CA LEU A 548 23.67 -27.56 13.71
C LEU A 548 23.22 -28.56 12.64
N THR A 549 22.30 -29.46 12.98
CA THR A 549 21.79 -30.48 12.04
C THR A 549 20.34 -30.21 11.65
N ALA A 550 19.87 -30.85 10.57
CA ALA A 550 18.49 -30.68 10.13
C ALA A 550 17.47 -31.22 11.14
N ASP A 551 17.76 -32.37 11.76
CA ASP A 551 16.91 -32.94 12.81
C ASP A 551 16.88 -32.05 14.05
N GLU A 552 17.99 -31.39 14.38
CA GLU A 552 18.03 -30.44 15.48
C GLU A 552 17.19 -29.20 15.20
N ILE A 553 17.24 -28.63 14.00
CA ILE A 553 16.37 -27.51 13.59
C ILE A 553 14.89 -27.91 13.72
N ALA A 554 14.52 -29.09 13.21
CA ALA A 554 13.16 -29.59 13.31
C ALA A 554 12.71 -29.79 14.77
N ARG A 555 13.58 -30.32 15.64
CA ARG A 555 13.33 -30.46 17.08
C ARG A 555 13.18 -29.10 17.77
N ILE A 556 14.03 -28.13 17.44
CA ILE A 556 13.96 -26.76 17.98
C ILE A 556 12.60 -26.16 17.63
N GLU A 557 12.22 -26.13 16.35
CA GLU A 557 10.94 -25.56 15.89
C GLU A 557 9.74 -26.26 16.52
N ALA A 558 9.74 -27.60 16.61
CA ALA A 558 8.68 -28.36 17.24
C ALA A 558 8.54 -28.04 18.73
N SER A 559 9.66 -27.99 19.46
CA SER A 559 9.68 -27.70 20.90
C SER A 559 9.15 -26.30 21.22
N TRP A 560 9.51 -25.30 20.41
CA TRP A 560 9.04 -23.93 20.59
C TRP A 560 7.57 -23.75 20.20
N ARG A 561 7.09 -24.47 19.18
CA ARG A 561 5.65 -24.50 18.85
C ARG A 561 4.82 -25.12 19.98
N GLU A 562 5.34 -26.16 20.65
CA GLU A 562 4.67 -26.75 21.82
C GLU A 562 4.64 -25.78 23.00
N ARG A 563 5.75 -25.08 23.27
CA ARG A 563 5.81 -24.04 24.31
C ARG A 563 4.83 -22.90 24.03
N LEU A 564 4.73 -22.44 22.79
CA LEU A 564 3.78 -21.40 22.38
C LEU A 564 2.33 -21.82 22.68
N LYS A 565 1.94 -23.05 22.34
CA LYS A 565 0.61 -23.59 22.65
C LYS A 565 0.33 -23.61 24.16
N LYS A 566 1.33 -23.93 24.98
CA LYS A 566 1.20 -23.90 26.45
C LYS A 566 1.00 -22.48 26.97
N ILE A 567 1.74 -21.50 26.44
CA ILE A 567 1.57 -20.07 26.76
C ILE A 567 0.15 -19.60 26.41
N GLU A 568 -0.32 -19.90 25.19
CA GLU A 568 -1.68 -19.54 24.75
C GLU A 568 -2.77 -20.18 25.62
N GLN A 569 -2.57 -21.42 26.08
CA GLN A 569 -3.50 -22.10 26.98
C GLN A 569 -3.52 -21.49 28.39
N MET A 570 -2.37 -21.06 28.90
CA MET A 570 -2.28 -20.38 30.20
C MET A 570 -2.97 -19.02 30.16
N ASP A 571 -2.75 -18.23 29.11
CA ASP A 571 -3.40 -16.93 28.92
C ASP A 571 -4.92 -17.06 28.75
N ALA A 572 -5.39 -18.10 28.05
CA ALA A 572 -6.81 -18.39 27.91
C ALA A 572 -7.46 -18.92 29.21
N GLY A 573 -6.68 -19.59 30.07
CA GLY A 573 -7.13 -20.15 31.34
C GLY A 573 -7.18 -19.15 32.50
N GLY A 574 -6.37 -18.08 32.45
CA GLY A 574 -6.32 -17.01 33.45
C GLY A 574 -7.40 -15.92 33.31
N SER A 575 -8.27 -16.03 32.30
CA SER A 575 -9.39 -15.10 32.05
C SER A 575 -10.75 -15.65 32.54
N LYS A 576 -10.77 -16.56 33.53
CA LYS A 576 -12.00 -17.06 34.16
C LYS A 576 -12.22 -16.47 35.54
#